data_AF-V8G9F5-F1
#
_entry.id   AF-V8G9F5-F1
#
_cell.length_a   1.000
_cell.length_b   1.000
_cell.length_c   1.000
_cell.angle_alpha   90.00
_cell.angle_beta   90.00
_cell.angle_gamma   90.00
#
_symmetry.space_group_name_H-M   'P 1'
#
loop_
_entity.id
_entity.type
_entity.pdbx_description
1 polymer ?
#
loop_
_entity_poly.entity_id
_entity_poly.type
_entity_poly.pdbx_seq_one_letter_code
_entity_poly.pdbx_strand_id
1 'polypeptide(L)'
;MLHTTNNVIKHKAGLLNLAEQLKNVSQACKIMGVSRDTFYRYKELVEEGGIEALIDRNRRVPNLKNRVDEATELAVIEMAIHYPAYGQLRISNELRKQGIFVYT
;
A
#
# COMPACT_ATOMS: atom_id res chain seq x y z
N MET A 1 -1.94 23.84 -13.73
CA MET A 1 -2.82 23.71 -12.54
C MET A 1 -3.55 22.38 -12.50
N LEU A 2 -3.19 21.55 -11.52
CA LEU A 2 -3.80 20.27 -11.19
C LEU A 2 -5.08 20.47 -10.38
N HIS A 3 -6.21 19.96 -10.87
CA HIS A 3 -7.50 20.04 -10.18
C HIS A 3 -7.87 18.66 -9.62
N THR A 4 -8.27 18.62 -8.35
CA THR A 4 -8.78 17.41 -7.70
C THR A 4 -9.88 17.75 -6.70
N THR A 5 -10.93 16.94 -6.68
CA THR A 5 -12.00 17.00 -5.67
C THR A 5 -11.72 16.08 -4.48
N ASN A 6 -10.68 15.24 -4.56
CA ASN A 6 -10.34 14.27 -3.54
C ASN A 6 -9.48 14.92 -2.44
N ASN A 7 -10.07 15.05 -1.24
CA ASN A 7 -9.40 15.64 -0.08
C ASN A 7 -8.10 14.93 0.32
N VAL A 8 -7.93 13.65 -0.02
CA VAL A 8 -6.73 12.86 0.31
C VAL A 8 -5.50 13.38 -0.44
N ILE A 9 -5.67 13.82 -1.69
CA ILE A 9 -4.56 14.28 -2.54
C ILE A 9 -4.49 15.79 -2.71
N LYS A 10 -5.48 16.52 -2.19
CA LYS A 10 -5.56 17.99 -2.28
C LYS A 10 -4.28 18.69 -1.81
N HIS A 11 -3.69 18.24 -0.70
CA HIS A 11 -2.44 18.81 -0.20
C HIS A 11 -1.26 18.55 -1.14
N LYS A 12 -1.16 17.33 -1.71
CA LYS A 12 -0.10 16.94 -2.65
C LYS A 12 -0.20 17.72 -3.97
N ALA A 13 -1.41 17.83 -4.52
CA ALA A 13 -1.69 18.62 -5.73
C ALA A 13 -1.46 20.12 -5.49
N GLY A 14 -1.82 20.63 -4.30
CA GLY A 14 -1.57 22.00 -3.88
C GLY A 14 -0.08 22.38 -3.90
N LEU A 15 0.80 21.47 -3.48
CA LEU A 15 2.25 21.68 -3.53
C LEU A 15 2.79 21.86 -4.95
N LEU A 16 2.34 21.02 -5.88
CA LEU A 16 2.74 21.10 -7.28
C LEU A 16 2.24 22.41 -7.93
N ASN A 17 0.99 22.80 -7.64
CA ASN A 17 0.41 24.06 -8.10
C ASN A 17 1.14 25.28 -7.53
N LEU A 18 1.47 25.27 -6.23
CA LEU A 18 2.17 26.37 -5.59
C LEU A 18 3.57 26.57 -6.19
N ALA A 19 4.28 25.48 -6.48
CA ALA A 19 5.58 25.54 -7.14
C ALA A 19 5.49 26.11 -8.56
N GLU A 20 4.45 25.75 -9.32
CA GLU A 20 4.17 26.29 -10.65
C GLU A 20 3.89 27.81 -10.60
N GLN A 21 3.06 28.25 -9.65
CA GLN A 21 2.71 29.66 -9.46
C GLN A 21 3.91 30.51 -9.05
N LEU A 22 4.74 30.03 -8.12
CA LEU A 22 5.92 30.74 -7.64
C LEU A 22 7.11 30.65 -8.60
N LYS A 23 7.08 29.72 -9.57
CA LYS A 23 8.23 29.29 -10.37
C LYS A 23 9.47 28.97 -9.50
N ASN A 24 9.23 28.49 -8.27
CA ASN A 24 10.26 28.21 -7.28
C ASN A 24 9.88 27.03 -6.37
N VAL A 25 10.49 25.87 -6.63
CA VAL A 25 10.24 24.63 -5.88
C VAL A 25 10.68 24.75 -4.43
N SER A 26 11.87 25.31 -4.17
CA SER A 26 12.43 25.42 -2.83
C SER A 26 11.55 26.29 -1.92
N GLN A 27 11.03 27.39 -2.46
CA GLN A 27 10.14 28.28 -1.72
C GLN A 27 8.78 27.63 -1.45
N ALA A 28 8.17 26.97 -2.45
CA ALA A 28 6.92 26.24 -2.26
C ALA A 28 7.06 25.13 -1.21
N CYS A 29 8.14 24.35 -1.26
CA CYS A 29 8.48 23.31 -0.28
C CYS A 29 8.63 23.89 1.13
N LYS A 30 9.31 25.03 1.28
CA LYS A 30 9.48 25.71 2.57
C LYS A 30 8.15 26.20 3.15
N ILE A 31 7.27 26.76 2.32
CA ILE A 31 5.95 27.27 2.73
C ILE A 31 5.05 26.12 3.20
N MET A 32 5.07 24.98 2.50
CA MET A 32 4.21 23.84 2.81
C MET A 32 4.82 22.83 3.79
N GLY A 33 6.06 23.04 4.24
CA GLY A 33 6.73 22.15 5.18
C GLY A 33 7.04 20.75 4.61
N VAL A 34 7.29 20.66 3.30
CA VAL A 34 7.56 19.39 2.61
C VAL A 34 9.01 19.38 2.11
N SER A 35 9.68 18.21 2.13
CA SER A 35 11.03 18.11 1.58
C SER A 35 11.04 18.23 0.06
N ARG A 36 12.15 18.74 -0.51
CA ARG A 36 12.34 18.81 -1.96
C ARG A 36 12.28 17.42 -2.62
N ASP A 37 12.78 16.39 -1.94
CA ASP A 37 12.71 15.01 -2.43
C ASP A 37 11.27 14.53 -2.58
N THR A 38 10.41 14.86 -1.61
CA THR A 38 8.98 14.51 -1.67
C THR A 38 8.29 15.21 -2.83
N PHE A 39 8.66 16.47 -3.10
CA PHE A 39 8.15 17.20 -4.27
C PHE A 39 8.47 16.47 -5.57
N TYR A 40 9.74 16.10 -5.78
CA TYR A 40 10.13 15.42 -7.01
C TYR A 40 9.46 14.05 -7.16
N ARG A 41 9.29 13.32 -6.05
CA ARG A 41 8.52 12.07 -6.04
C ARG A 41 7.06 12.25 -6.46
N TYR A 42 6.40 13.31 -5.99
CA TYR A 42 5.03 13.62 -6.42
C TYR A 42 4.96 14.08 -7.87
N LYS A 43 5.94 14.85 -8.32
CA LYS A 43 6.04 15.29 -9.71
C LYS A 43 6.18 14.10 -10.64
N GLU A 44 7.10 13.18 -10.35
CA GLU A 44 7.32 11.95 -11.11
C GLU A 44 6.05 11.09 -11.17
N LEU A 45 5.36 10.88 -10.04
CA LEU A 45 4.08 10.16 -10.01
C LEU A 45 3.02 10.79 -10.92
N VAL A 46 2.93 12.13 -10.94
CA VAL A 46 1.98 12.84 -11.80
C VAL A 46 2.38 12.77 -13.28
N GLU A 47 3.69 12.80 -13.58
CA GLU A 47 4.19 12.65 -14.94
C GLU A 47 3.95 11.23 -15.49
N GLU A 48 4.05 10.19 -14.65
CA GLU A 48 3.83 8.80 -15.04
C GLU A 48 2.35 8.40 -15.10
N GLY A 49 1.54 8.82 -14.13
CA GLY A 49 0.18 8.31 -13.92
C GLY A 49 -0.87 9.38 -13.65
N GLY A 50 -0.57 10.64 -13.93
CA GLY A 50 -1.48 11.76 -13.73
C GLY A 50 -1.79 12.05 -12.25
N ILE A 51 -2.80 12.89 -12.03
CA ILE A 51 -3.18 13.34 -10.67
C ILE A 51 -3.64 12.17 -9.78
N GLU A 52 -4.25 11.14 -10.37
CA GLU A 52 -4.74 9.97 -9.63
C GLU A 52 -3.61 9.13 -9.04
N ALA A 53 -2.41 9.15 -9.64
CA ALA A 53 -1.24 8.47 -9.11
C ALA A 53 -0.74 9.04 -7.76
N LEU A 54 -1.23 10.22 -7.35
CA LEU A 54 -0.98 10.77 -6.01
C LEU A 54 -1.81 10.08 -4.91
N ILE A 55 -2.85 9.32 -5.28
CA ILE A 55 -3.64 8.52 -4.34
C ILE A 55 -2.69 7.44 -3.79
N ASP A 56 -2.59 7.42 -2.45
CA ASP A 56 -1.56 6.67 -1.75
C ASP A 56 -1.55 5.18 -2.18
N ARG A 57 -0.42 4.70 -2.71
CA ARG A 57 -0.23 3.26 -2.91
C ARG A 57 -0.16 2.64 -1.52
N ASN A 58 -1.13 1.81 -1.19
CA ASN A 58 -1.31 1.19 0.12
C ASN A 58 0.05 0.73 0.71
N ARG A 59 0.51 1.34 1.81
CA ARG A 59 1.81 1.02 2.44
C ARG A 59 1.86 -0.42 2.97
N ARG A 60 0.70 -1.07 3.14
CA ARG A 60 0.60 -2.50 3.45
C ARG A 60 0.72 -3.31 2.16
N VAL A 61 1.95 -3.52 1.72
CA VAL A 61 2.25 -4.55 0.72
C VAL A 61 2.43 -5.89 1.44
N PRO A 62 1.91 -7.00 0.88
CA PRO A 62 2.19 -8.34 1.41
C PRO A 62 3.70 -8.58 1.47
N ASN A 63 4.21 -9.04 2.61
CA ASN A 63 5.60 -9.43 2.71
C ASN A 63 5.78 -10.81 2.07
N LEU A 64 6.31 -10.85 0.85
CA LEU A 64 6.52 -12.09 0.10
C LEU A 64 7.39 -13.11 0.85
N LYS A 65 8.28 -12.66 1.74
CA LYS A 65 9.12 -13.55 2.56
C LYS A 65 8.32 -14.36 3.58
N ASN A 66 7.17 -13.84 3.99
CA ASN A 66 6.26 -14.51 4.93
C ASN A 66 5.14 -15.26 4.19
N ARG A 67 5.26 -15.43 2.86
CA ARG A 67 4.28 -16.16 2.08
C ARG A 67 4.49 -17.65 2.30
N VAL A 68 3.42 -18.32 2.73
CA VAL A 68 3.34 -19.79 2.72
C VAL A 68 3.27 -20.29 1.28
N ASP A 69 3.79 -21.49 1.04
CA ASP A 69 3.63 -22.13 -0.27
C ASP A 69 2.16 -22.39 -0.59
N GLU A 70 1.85 -22.46 -1.89
CA GLU A 70 0.48 -22.58 -2.38
C GLU A 70 -0.23 -23.84 -1.87
N ALA A 71 0.48 -24.96 -1.73
CA ALA A 71 -0.11 -26.21 -1.25
C ALA A 71 -0.55 -26.07 0.23
N THR A 72 0.30 -25.45 1.06
CA THR A 72 -0.05 -25.14 2.45
C THR A 72 -1.21 -24.15 2.53
N GLU A 73 -1.23 -23.10 1.70
CA GLU A 73 -2.32 -22.13 1.64
C GLU A 73 -3.66 -22.80 1.28
N LEU A 74 -3.67 -23.64 0.25
CA LEU A 74 -4.86 -24.38 -0.19
C LEU A 74 -5.38 -25.33 0.90
N ALA A 75 -4.50 -26.06 1.58
CA ALA A 75 -4.89 -26.98 2.65
C ALA A 75 -5.55 -26.25 3.83
N VAL A 76 -5.05 -25.05 4.18
CA VAL A 76 -5.67 -24.19 5.21
C VAL A 76 -7.08 -23.75 4.77
N ILE A 77 -7.22 -23.29 3.52
CA ILE A 77 -8.49 -22.82 2.96
C ILE A 77 -9.53 -23.95 2.94
N GLU A 78 -9.15 -25.12 2.42
CA GLU A 78 -10.02 -26.29 2.34
C GLU A 78 -10.53 -26.70 3.72
N MET A 79 -9.64 -26.76 4.72
CA MET A 79 -10.03 -27.10 6.09
C MET A 79 -10.96 -26.05 6.72
N ALA A 80 -10.72 -24.76 6.48
CA ALA A 80 -11.59 -23.70 6.97
C ALA A 80 -13.00 -23.77 6.34
N ILE A 81 -13.11 -24.14 5.07
CA ILE A 81 -14.38 -24.34 4.37
C ILE A 81 -15.12 -25.57 4.91
N HIS A 82 -14.43 -26.71 5.06
CA HIS A 82 -15.05 -27.95 5.53
C HIS A 82 -15.42 -27.92 7.02
N TYR A 83 -14.64 -27.20 7.84
CA TYR A 83 -14.81 -27.14 9.30
C TYR A 83 -14.84 -25.69 9.79
N PRO A 84 -15.91 -24.91 9.49
CA PRO A 84 -15.97 -23.47 9.80
C PRO A 84 -15.95 -23.15 11.30
N ALA A 85 -16.27 -24.12 12.16
CA ALA A 85 -16.18 -23.99 13.62
C ALA A 85 -14.76 -24.17 14.17
N TYR A 86 -13.79 -24.59 13.35
CA TYR A 86 -12.42 -24.80 13.80
C TYR A 86 -11.67 -23.47 13.87
N GLY A 87 -11.19 -23.15 15.07
CA GLY A 87 -10.25 -22.04 15.24
C GLY A 87 -8.86 -22.39 14.72
N GLN A 88 -8.03 -21.36 14.52
CA GLN A 88 -6.66 -21.47 14.00
C GLN A 88 -5.81 -22.57 14.64
N LEU A 89 -5.88 -22.75 15.96
CA LEU A 89 -5.10 -23.76 16.69
C LEU A 89 -5.54 -25.19 16.31
N ARG A 90 -6.84 -25.40 16.14
CA ARG A 90 -7.39 -26.70 15.76
C ARG A 90 -7.02 -27.03 14.32
N ILE A 91 -7.15 -26.06 13.40
CA ILE A 91 -6.72 -26.22 12.00
C ILE A 91 -5.24 -26.57 11.94
N SER A 92 -4.37 -25.83 12.64
CA SER A 92 -2.93 -26.11 12.69
C SER A 92 -2.62 -27.54 13.18
N ASN A 93 -3.31 -28.01 14.22
CA ASN A 93 -3.15 -29.37 14.73
C ASN A 93 -3.63 -30.45 13.74
N GLU A 94 -4.73 -30.22 13.03
CA GLU A 94 -5.22 -31.15 12.01
C GLU A 94 -4.28 -31.21 10.79
N LEU A 95 -3.76 -30.05 10.33
CA LEU A 95 -2.75 -29.99 9.27
C LEU A 95 -1.49 -30.75 9.67
N ARG A 96 -1.06 -30.62 10.93
CA ARG A 96 0.11 -31.31 11.45
C ARG A 96 -0.03 -32.84 11.38
N LYS A 97 -1.24 -33.37 11.60
CA LYS A 97 -1.50 -34.82 11.44
C LYS A 97 -1.38 -35.28 9.98
N GLN A 98 -1.59 -34.37 9.02
CA GLN A 98 -1.42 -34.61 7.59
C GLN A 98 0.03 -34.35 7.12
N GLY A 99 0.95 -34.01 8.04
CA GLY A 99 2.34 -33.69 7.73
C GLY A 99 2.56 -32.27 7.21
N ILE A 100 1.54 -31.41 7.29
CA ILE A 100 1.61 -30.00 6.87
C ILE A 100 1.88 -29.13 8.10
N PHE A 101 2.96 -28.35 8.05
CA PHE A 101 3.41 -27.52 9.16
C PHE A 101 3.31 -26.03 8.78
N VAL A 102 2.45 -25.30 9.47
CA VAL A 102 2.32 -23.84 9.32
C VAL A 102 3.10 -23.17 10.44
N TYR A 103 4.17 -22.45 10.09
CA TYR A 103 4.96 -21.65 11.03
C TYR A 103 4.53 -20.18 10.88
N THR A 104 3.89 -19.63 11.91
CA THR A 104 3.60 -18.18 12.04
C THR A 104 4.83 -17.38 12.42
#